data_AF-A0A518WJQ2-F1
#
_entry.id   AF-A0A518WJQ2-F1
#
_cell.length_a   1.000
_cell.length_b   1.000
_cell.length_c   1.000
_cell.angle_alpha   90.00
_cell.angle_beta   90.00
_cell.angle_gamma   90.00
#
_symmetry.space_group_name_H-M   'P 1'
#
loop_
_entity.id
_entity.type
_entity.pdbx_description
1 polymer ?
#
loop_
_entity_poly.entity_id
_entity_poly.type
_entity_poly.pdbx_seq_one_letter_code
_entity_poly.pdbx_strand_id
1 'polypeptide(L)'
;MFLTDPALRRIAADTNDVLPEPLWRHDTATLDPLGDLARLLHRTARDFTDSTTTLDQTLTRLGALADTTRHRLTSHADGPLTGYPHTLTDVLTAHERHRILGALLTACYRAWRSHRPISGTDERHLLLHPGDPAQGVATLRRHPDGTWLVMPDAEAATAFDIPYANRIVGEVTDTDQGWTPTAYTDSRHRHGPMAYPLPDCDDLPTACRALLRWWQLRHSDAWRNRTPAQLTPTELAHLTS
;
A
#
# COMPACT_ATOMS: atom_id res chain seq x y z
N MET A 1 -8.84 3.86 -3.38
CA MET A 1 -7.72 3.80 -2.42
C MET A 1 -8.07 2.72 -1.42
N PHE A 2 -7.25 1.69 -1.30
CA PHE A 2 -7.57 0.50 -0.50
C PHE A 2 -7.27 0.69 1.00
N LEU A 3 -6.08 1.21 1.34
CA LEU A 3 -5.62 1.40 2.72
C LEU A 3 -5.87 2.82 3.24
N THR A 4 -7.15 3.21 3.38
CA THR A 4 -7.52 4.54 3.89
C THR A 4 -7.48 4.65 5.42
N ASP A 5 -7.58 3.52 6.14
CA ASP A 5 -7.51 3.47 7.59
C ASP A 5 -6.03 3.54 8.06
N PRO A 6 -5.64 4.51 8.89
CA PRO A 6 -4.25 4.65 9.34
C PRO A 6 -3.71 3.41 10.07
N ALA A 7 -4.53 2.71 10.83
CA ALA A 7 -4.12 1.52 11.55
C ALA A 7 -3.88 0.36 10.57
N LEU A 8 -4.77 0.14 9.60
CA LEU A 8 -4.54 -0.87 8.54
C LEU A 8 -3.29 -0.54 7.72
N ARG A 9 -3.09 0.73 7.38
CA ARG A 9 -1.90 1.19 6.65
C ARG A 9 -0.61 0.93 7.43
N ARG A 10 -0.61 1.20 8.74
CA ARG A 10 0.53 0.92 9.62
C ARG A 10 0.79 -0.58 9.76
N ILE A 11 -0.24 -1.39 9.94
CA ILE A 11 -0.14 -2.85 10.02
C ILE A 11 0.47 -3.40 8.71
N ALA A 12 -0.02 -2.96 7.56
CA ALA A 12 0.50 -3.36 6.27
C ALA A 12 1.99 -3.01 6.13
N ALA A 13 2.39 -1.79 6.49
CA ALA A 13 3.80 -1.37 6.47
C ALA A 13 4.69 -2.24 7.37
N ASP A 14 4.24 -2.60 8.58
CA ASP A 14 5.07 -3.32 9.56
C ASP A 14 5.05 -4.85 9.40
N THR A 15 4.09 -5.40 8.65
CA THR A 15 3.86 -6.84 8.57
C THR A 15 3.71 -7.40 7.15
N ASN A 16 3.58 -6.53 6.15
CA ASN A 16 3.18 -6.88 4.77
C ASN A 16 1.82 -7.59 4.64
N ASP A 17 1.08 -7.76 5.73
CA ASP A 17 -0.27 -8.31 5.70
C ASP A 17 -1.26 -7.19 5.37
N VAL A 18 -2.00 -7.35 4.27
CA VAL A 18 -2.94 -6.36 3.75
C VAL A 18 -4.36 -6.90 3.93
N LEU A 19 -5.09 -6.28 4.85
CA LEU A 19 -6.48 -6.62 5.11
C LEU A 19 -7.42 -5.63 4.41
N PRO A 20 -8.53 -6.10 3.80
CA PRO A 20 -9.50 -5.22 3.14
C PRO A 20 -10.24 -4.32 4.13
N GLU A 21 -10.41 -4.80 5.35
CA GLU A 21 -11.07 -4.07 6.42
C GLU A 21 -10.57 -4.54 7.79
N PRO A 22 -10.95 -3.85 8.88
CA PRO A 22 -10.61 -4.22 10.25
C PRO A 22 -11.27 -5.53 10.72
N LEU A 23 -10.87 -6.68 10.17
CA LEU A 23 -11.53 -7.98 10.37
C LEU A 23 -11.66 -8.38 11.86
N TRP A 24 -10.73 -7.93 12.71
CA TRP A 24 -10.79 -8.13 14.16
C TRP A 24 -12.06 -7.56 14.79
N ARG A 25 -12.72 -6.58 14.17
CA ARG A 25 -14.02 -6.05 14.65
C ARG A 25 -15.07 -7.16 14.77
N HIS A 26 -15.06 -8.14 13.87
CA HIS A 26 -16.00 -9.26 13.91
C HIS A 26 -15.76 -10.19 15.10
N ASP A 27 -14.53 -10.26 15.60
CA ASP A 27 -14.19 -11.11 16.76
C ASP A 27 -14.47 -10.41 18.09
N THR A 28 -14.67 -9.09 18.11
CA THR A 28 -14.89 -8.38 19.38
C THR A 28 -16.12 -8.84 20.16
N ALA A 29 -17.04 -9.55 19.50
CA ALA A 29 -18.24 -10.12 20.10
C ALA A 29 -17.98 -11.46 20.84
N THR A 30 -16.85 -12.13 20.62
CA THR A 30 -16.56 -13.41 21.27
C THR A 30 -16.03 -13.21 22.69
N LEU A 31 -16.36 -14.14 23.61
CA LEU A 31 -15.96 -14.08 25.03
C LEU A 31 -14.72 -14.94 25.33
N ASP A 32 -14.05 -15.42 24.30
CA ASP A 32 -12.85 -16.24 24.37
C ASP A 32 -11.58 -15.37 24.30
N PRO A 33 -10.38 -15.96 24.47
CA PRO A 33 -9.12 -15.20 24.38
C PRO A 33 -8.92 -14.48 23.04
N LEU A 34 -9.48 -15.00 21.94
CA LEU A 34 -9.44 -14.34 20.64
C LEU A 34 -10.24 -13.03 20.67
N GLY A 35 -11.43 -13.03 21.29
CA GLY A 35 -12.24 -11.84 21.47
C GLY A 35 -11.58 -10.78 22.35
N ASP A 36 -10.83 -11.20 23.38
CA ASP A 36 -10.04 -10.28 24.21
C ASP A 36 -8.92 -9.61 23.40
N LEU A 37 -8.18 -10.39 22.60
CA LEU A 37 -7.15 -9.84 21.70
C LEU A 37 -7.77 -8.89 20.66
N ALA A 38 -8.93 -9.23 20.11
CA ALA A 38 -9.65 -8.40 19.16
C ALA A 38 -10.12 -7.07 19.77
N ARG A 39 -10.63 -7.09 21.01
CA ARG A 39 -11.01 -5.87 21.75
C ARG A 39 -9.80 -4.99 22.05
N LEU A 40 -8.68 -5.59 22.45
CA LEU A 40 -7.43 -4.87 22.68
C LEU A 40 -6.94 -4.22 21.38
N LEU A 41 -6.84 -4.99 20.29
CA LEU A 41 -6.46 -4.49 18.98
C LEU A 41 -7.41 -3.38 18.48
N HIS A 42 -8.72 -3.54 18.68
CA HIS A 42 -9.70 -2.51 18.32
C HIS A 42 -9.44 -1.19 19.05
N ARG A 43 -9.21 -1.25 20.37
CA ARG A 43 -8.92 -0.05 21.18
C ARG A 43 -7.60 0.59 20.73
N THR A 44 -6.54 -0.19 20.58
CA THR A 44 -5.24 0.32 20.14
C THR A 44 -5.29 0.91 18.73
N ALA A 45 -6.02 0.31 17.80
CA ALA A 45 -6.22 0.86 16.46
C ALA A 45 -6.94 2.20 16.48
N ARG A 46 -7.97 2.35 17.34
CA ARG A 46 -8.66 3.62 17.53
C ARG A 46 -7.72 4.68 18.12
N ASP A 47 -7.03 4.36 19.21
CA ASP A 47 -6.09 5.29 19.86
C ASP A 47 -4.96 5.72 18.89
N PHE A 48 -4.48 4.79 18.05
CA PHE A 48 -3.51 5.07 17.01
C PHE A 48 -4.06 6.06 15.97
N THR A 49 -5.25 5.81 15.45
CA THR A 49 -5.92 6.71 14.47
C THR A 49 -6.16 8.10 15.06
N ASP A 50 -6.59 8.20 16.32
CA ASP A 50 -6.74 9.47 17.03
C ASP A 50 -5.39 10.18 17.20
N SER A 51 -4.31 9.42 17.49
CA SER A 51 -2.95 9.95 17.60
C SER A 51 -2.39 10.42 16.26
N THR A 52 -2.69 9.74 15.16
CA THR A 52 -2.33 10.17 13.79
C THR A 52 -2.97 11.50 13.47
N THR A 53 -4.29 11.61 13.72
CA THR A 53 -5.04 12.87 13.53
C THR A 53 -4.45 14.00 14.37
N THR A 54 -4.09 13.73 15.62
CA THR A 54 -3.47 14.72 16.51
C THR A 54 -2.09 15.17 15.98
N LEU A 55 -1.26 14.22 15.54
CA LEU A 55 0.06 14.49 14.98
C LEU A 55 -0.06 15.38 13.73
N ASP A 56 -0.94 15.04 12.80
CA ASP A 56 -1.17 15.83 11.57
C ASP A 56 -1.62 17.27 11.90
N GLN A 57 -2.49 17.44 12.88
CA GLN A 57 -2.94 18.76 13.33
C GLN A 57 -1.81 19.57 13.97
N THR A 58 -0.92 18.94 14.75
CA THR A 58 0.23 19.62 15.36
C THR A 58 1.28 19.99 14.32
N LEU A 59 1.56 19.12 13.34
CA LEU A 59 2.47 19.39 12.22
C LEU A 59 1.94 20.52 11.33
N THR A 60 0.64 20.52 11.04
CA THR A 60 -0.01 21.60 10.28
C THR A 60 0.15 22.95 10.99
N ARG A 61 -0.06 22.98 12.31
CA ARG A 61 0.14 24.21 13.13
C ARG A 61 1.59 24.67 13.11
N LEU A 62 2.55 23.75 13.23
CA LEU A 62 3.97 24.07 13.14
C LEU A 62 4.34 24.65 11.76
N GLY A 63 3.81 24.06 10.68
CA GLY A 63 3.98 24.55 9.32
C GLY A 63 3.47 25.99 9.15
N ALA A 64 2.25 26.27 9.62
CA ALA A 64 1.68 27.62 9.58
C ALA A 64 2.51 28.65 10.38
N LEU A 65 3.05 28.26 11.54
CA LEU A 65 3.96 29.13 12.32
C LEU A 65 5.29 29.36 11.59
N ALA A 66 5.85 28.32 10.97
CA ALA A 66 7.08 28.43 10.18
C ALA A 66 6.89 29.35 8.97
N ASP A 67 5.76 29.24 8.27
CA ASP A 67 5.41 30.10 7.15
C ASP A 67 5.20 31.54 7.59
N THR A 68 4.48 31.77 8.69
CA THR A 68 4.29 33.11 9.26
C THR A 68 5.63 33.74 9.64
N THR A 69 6.51 32.95 10.24
CA THR A 69 7.87 33.38 10.61
C THR A 69 8.69 33.76 9.38
N ARG A 70 8.64 32.93 8.33
CA ARG A 70 9.32 33.22 7.05
C ARG A 70 8.83 34.53 6.45
N HIS A 71 7.52 34.75 6.42
CA HIS A 71 6.95 36.00 5.91
C HIS A 71 7.39 37.22 6.72
N ARG A 72 7.43 37.13 8.06
CA ARG A 72 7.89 38.24 8.92
C ARG A 72 9.36 38.57 8.73
N LEU A 73 10.20 37.55 8.59
CA LEU A 73 11.62 37.72 8.28
C LEU A 73 11.81 38.41 6.92
N THR A 74 11.05 38.00 5.90
CA THR A 74 11.09 38.66 4.59
C THR A 74 10.55 40.10 4.61
N SER A 75 9.61 40.40 5.50
CA SER A 75 9.03 41.75 5.65
C SER A 75 9.80 42.64 6.63
N HIS A 76 10.99 42.23 7.12
CA HIS A 76 11.81 42.95 8.09
C HIS A 76 11.03 43.37 9.36
N ALA A 77 10.01 42.59 9.74
CA ALA A 77 9.24 42.83 10.94
C ALA A 77 9.92 42.15 12.13
N ASP A 78 10.59 42.93 12.97
CA ASP A 78 11.12 42.44 14.24
C ASP A 78 9.99 42.13 15.22
N GLY A 79 9.89 40.87 15.64
CA GLY A 79 8.94 40.45 16.64
C GLY A 79 9.28 39.07 17.22
N PRO A 80 9.04 38.83 18.51
CA PRO A 80 9.34 37.55 19.15
C PRO A 80 8.53 36.39 18.53
N LEU A 81 9.16 35.22 18.43
CA LEU A 81 8.56 33.96 17.96
C LEU A 81 7.68 33.33 19.05
N THR A 82 6.69 34.09 19.51
CA THR A 82 5.77 33.67 20.57
C THR A 82 5.02 32.41 20.15
N GLY A 83 5.08 31.36 20.97
CA GLY A 83 4.35 30.10 20.76
C GLY A 83 5.08 29.02 19.96
N TYR A 84 6.22 29.33 19.32
CA TYR A 84 7.01 28.34 18.57
C TYR A 84 7.57 27.22 19.48
N PRO A 85 8.18 27.50 20.65
CA PRO A 85 8.71 26.44 21.53
C PRO A 85 7.62 25.50 22.09
N HIS A 86 6.44 26.04 22.38
CA HIS A 86 5.30 25.26 22.88
C HIS A 86 4.77 24.33 21.77
N THR A 87 4.59 24.85 20.56
CA THR A 87 4.12 24.04 19.42
C THR A 87 5.11 22.93 19.04
N LEU A 88 6.42 23.21 19.13
CA LEU A 88 7.44 22.18 18.92
C LEU A 88 7.35 21.07 19.98
N THR A 89 7.13 21.43 21.24
CA THR A 89 6.96 20.46 22.34
C THR A 89 5.71 19.60 22.13
N ASP A 90 4.61 20.20 21.67
CA ASP A 90 3.37 19.48 21.33
C ASP A 90 3.61 18.47 20.20
N VAL A 91 4.33 18.87 19.14
CA VAL A 91 4.68 17.97 18.02
C VAL A 91 5.54 16.81 18.50
N LEU A 92 6.58 17.06 19.32
CA LEU A 92 7.44 16.00 19.85
C LEU A 92 6.65 15.03 20.74
N THR A 93 5.75 15.54 21.57
CA THR A 93 4.89 14.72 22.43
C THR A 93 3.91 13.89 21.61
N ALA A 94 3.27 14.48 20.60
CA ALA A 94 2.37 13.79 19.68
C ALA A 94 3.11 12.72 18.88
N HIS A 95 4.33 13.01 18.43
CA HIS A 95 5.18 12.08 17.69
C HIS A 95 5.57 10.86 18.54
N GLU A 96 6.04 11.08 19.78
CA GLU A 96 6.43 9.98 20.67
C GLU A 96 5.23 9.09 21.02
N ARG A 97 4.07 9.70 21.30
CA ARG A 97 2.82 8.96 21.51
C ARG A 97 2.45 8.13 20.29
N HIS A 98 2.51 8.71 19.09
CA HIS A 98 2.19 8.02 17.84
C HIS A 98 3.13 6.83 17.60
N ARG A 99 4.44 7.00 17.88
CA ARG A 99 5.44 5.94 17.77
C ARG A 99 5.17 4.77 18.71
N ILE A 100 4.87 5.05 19.98
CA ILE A 100 4.54 4.02 20.99
C ILE A 100 3.26 3.27 20.59
N LEU A 101 2.21 3.99 20.18
CA LEU A 101 0.96 3.38 19.74
C LEU A 101 1.14 2.54 18.47
N GLY A 102 2.01 2.95 17.55
CA GLY A 102 2.34 2.17 16.35
C GLY A 102 2.98 0.82 16.71
N ALA A 103 3.94 0.81 17.64
CA ALA A 103 4.54 -0.45 18.11
C ALA A 103 3.52 -1.35 18.82
N LEU A 104 2.68 -0.77 19.69
CA LEU A 104 1.61 -1.52 20.37
C LEU A 104 0.58 -2.08 19.40
N LEU A 105 0.19 -1.31 18.37
CA LEU A 105 -0.73 -1.73 17.33
C LEU A 105 -0.22 -2.97 16.62
N THR A 106 1.03 -2.93 16.15
CA THR A 106 1.67 -4.06 15.45
C THR A 106 1.81 -5.27 16.37
N ALA A 107 2.13 -5.09 17.65
CA ALA A 107 2.20 -6.18 18.61
C ALA A 107 0.83 -6.84 18.86
N CYS A 108 -0.21 -6.05 19.12
CA CYS A 108 -1.58 -6.54 19.30
C CYS A 108 -2.09 -7.23 18.04
N TYR A 109 -1.78 -6.68 16.87
CA TYR A 109 -2.14 -7.27 15.59
C TYR A 109 -1.49 -8.64 15.41
N ARG A 110 -0.18 -8.76 15.62
CA ARG A 110 0.53 -10.04 15.50
C ARG A 110 -0.03 -11.10 16.45
N ALA A 111 -0.32 -10.71 17.70
CA ALA A 111 -0.96 -11.59 18.67
C ALA A 111 -2.35 -12.05 18.20
N TRP A 112 -3.23 -11.14 17.78
CA TRP A 112 -4.53 -11.52 17.23
C TRP A 112 -4.39 -12.42 15.99
N ARG A 113 -3.49 -12.06 15.07
CA ARG A 113 -3.28 -12.75 13.79
C ARG A 113 -2.74 -14.18 13.95
N SER A 114 -1.92 -14.45 14.97
CA SER A 114 -1.44 -15.82 15.24
C SER A 114 -2.56 -16.74 15.73
N HIS A 115 -3.60 -16.18 16.34
CA HIS A 115 -4.78 -16.93 16.80
C HIS A 115 -5.91 -16.98 15.76
N ARG A 116 -5.89 -16.11 14.74
CA ARG A 116 -6.84 -16.11 13.62
C ARG A 116 -6.14 -16.35 12.28
N PRO A 117 -5.89 -17.61 11.89
CA PRO A 117 -5.37 -17.91 10.57
C PRO A 117 -6.42 -17.58 9.50
N ILE A 118 -6.08 -16.69 8.57
CA ILE A 118 -6.83 -16.45 7.34
C ILE A 118 -6.39 -17.52 6.34
N SER A 119 -7.26 -18.48 6.05
CA SER A 119 -6.98 -19.58 5.11
C SER A 119 -7.68 -19.35 3.77
N GLY A 120 -6.94 -19.57 2.67
CA GLY A 120 -7.48 -20.03 1.39
C GLY A 120 -8.63 -19.23 0.79
N THR A 121 -8.50 -17.91 0.71
CA THR A 121 -9.48 -17.06 0.02
C THR A 121 -9.20 -17.03 -1.49
N ASP A 122 -10.26 -16.95 -2.29
CA ASP A 122 -10.16 -16.69 -3.75
C ASP A 122 -9.69 -15.27 -4.05
N GLU A 123 -9.46 -14.46 -3.03
CA GLU A 123 -8.95 -13.10 -3.10
C GLU A 123 -7.81 -12.91 -2.11
N ARG A 124 -6.71 -12.29 -2.55
CA ARG A 124 -5.58 -11.91 -1.70
C ARG A 124 -5.16 -10.50 -2.03
N HIS A 125 -4.69 -9.76 -1.04
CA HIS A 125 -4.17 -8.41 -1.22
C HIS A 125 -2.70 -8.38 -0.84
N LEU A 126 -1.89 -7.63 -1.56
CA LEU A 126 -0.47 -7.46 -1.24
C LEU A 126 0.02 -6.05 -1.52
N LEU A 127 1.02 -5.63 -0.76
CA LEU A 127 1.77 -4.41 -1.05
C LEU A 127 2.65 -4.61 -2.28
N LEU A 128 2.59 -3.68 -3.24
CA LEU A 128 3.48 -3.73 -4.40
C LEU A 128 4.94 -3.52 -3.99
N HIS A 129 5.18 -2.72 -2.96
CA HIS A 129 6.48 -2.55 -2.33
C HIS A 129 6.40 -2.98 -0.86
N PRO A 130 7.15 -4.02 -0.44
CA PRO A 130 7.15 -4.46 0.94
C PRO A 130 7.50 -3.31 1.89
N GLY A 131 6.67 -3.13 2.91
CA GLY A 131 6.80 -2.07 3.90
C GLY A 131 6.41 -0.67 3.47
N ASP A 132 6.04 -0.46 2.20
CA ASP A 132 5.63 0.86 1.68
C ASP A 132 4.20 0.81 1.10
N PRO A 133 3.17 1.07 1.92
CA PRO A 133 1.79 1.16 1.43
C PRO A 133 1.54 2.38 0.54
N ALA A 134 2.45 3.37 0.47
CA ALA A 134 2.28 4.53 -0.40
C ALA A 134 2.46 4.21 -1.88
N GLN A 135 3.08 3.08 -2.21
CA GLN A 135 3.15 2.56 -3.58
C GLN A 135 1.91 1.76 -3.98
N GLY A 136 0.91 1.68 -3.11
CA GLY A 136 -0.36 1.04 -3.36
C GLY A 136 -0.36 -0.48 -3.23
N VAL A 137 -1.55 -1.03 -3.50
CA VAL A 137 -1.90 -2.43 -3.26
C VAL A 137 -2.35 -3.08 -4.57
N ALA A 138 -1.98 -4.35 -4.76
CA ALA A 138 -2.61 -5.20 -5.76
C ALA A 138 -3.62 -6.12 -5.09
N THR A 139 -4.85 -6.11 -5.61
CA THR A 139 -5.85 -7.14 -5.32
C THR A 139 -5.69 -8.24 -6.35
N LEU A 140 -5.53 -9.47 -5.87
CA LEU A 140 -5.37 -10.66 -6.67
C LEU A 140 -6.58 -11.55 -6.49
N ARG A 141 -7.27 -11.85 -7.59
CA ARG A 141 -8.41 -12.76 -7.57
C ARG A 141 -8.06 -14.05 -8.29
N ARG A 142 -8.24 -15.18 -7.62
CA ARG A 142 -7.98 -16.50 -8.17
C ARG A 142 -8.98 -16.78 -9.29
N HIS A 143 -8.46 -17.27 -10.41
CA HIS A 143 -9.26 -17.76 -11.51
C HIS A 143 -9.38 -19.29 -11.44
N PRO A 144 -10.47 -19.91 -11.94
CA PRO A 144 -10.65 -21.37 -11.91
C PRO A 144 -9.54 -22.22 -12.53
N ASP A 145 -8.74 -21.66 -13.45
CA ASP A 145 -7.58 -22.33 -14.04
C ASP A 145 -6.29 -22.22 -13.20
N GLY A 146 -6.38 -21.65 -11.99
CA GLY A 146 -5.28 -21.60 -11.03
C GLY A 146 -4.42 -20.34 -11.12
N THR A 147 -4.67 -19.43 -12.06
CA THR A 147 -3.94 -18.15 -12.13
C THR A 147 -4.54 -17.11 -11.19
N TRP A 148 -3.80 -16.01 -11.00
CA TRP A 148 -4.25 -14.87 -10.22
C TRP A 148 -4.40 -13.63 -11.11
N LEU A 149 -5.63 -13.14 -11.23
CA LEU A 149 -5.94 -11.90 -11.93
C LEU A 149 -5.50 -10.72 -11.07
N VAL A 150 -4.73 -9.80 -11.65
CA VAL A 150 -4.14 -8.66 -10.92
C VAL A 150 -4.94 -7.39 -11.16
N MET A 151 -5.31 -6.71 -10.08
CA MET A 151 -6.04 -5.44 -10.09
C MET A 151 -5.35 -4.43 -9.16
N PRO A 152 -4.67 -3.40 -9.68
CA PRO A 152 -4.08 -2.36 -8.85
C PRO A 152 -5.16 -1.46 -8.26
N ASP A 153 -4.93 -0.99 -7.04
CA ASP A 153 -5.74 0.06 -6.44
C ASP A 153 -5.39 1.46 -7.02
N ALA A 154 -6.00 2.52 -6.49
CA ALA A 154 -5.80 3.88 -7.00
C ALA A 154 -4.40 4.44 -6.70
N GLU A 155 -3.82 4.13 -5.54
CA GLU A 155 -2.45 4.54 -5.20
C GLU A 155 -1.45 3.85 -6.13
N ALA A 156 -1.63 2.54 -6.36
CA ALA A 156 -0.83 1.78 -7.31
C ALA A 156 -0.94 2.33 -8.75
N ALA A 157 -2.15 2.59 -9.22
CA ALA A 157 -2.35 3.17 -10.55
C ALA A 157 -1.63 4.53 -10.71
N THR A 158 -1.65 5.36 -9.65
CA THR A 158 -0.95 6.65 -9.65
C THR A 158 0.56 6.48 -9.59
N ALA A 159 1.08 5.59 -8.74
CA ALA A 159 2.51 5.32 -8.58
C ALA A 159 3.17 4.81 -9.87
N PHE A 160 2.43 4.04 -10.68
CA PHE A 160 2.90 3.48 -11.94
C PHE A 160 2.40 4.24 -13.18
N ASP A 161 1.78 5.42 -13.02
CA ASP A 161 1.27 6.26 -14.11
C ASP A 161 0.35 5.49 -15.09
N ILE A 162 -0.60 4.74 -14.54
CA ILE A 162 -1.59 3.95 -15.28
C ILE A 162 -2.95 4.66 -15.20
N PRO A 163 -3.65 4.89 -16.33
CA PRO A 163 -4.87 5.70 -16.36
C PRO A 163 -6.09 5.06 -15.70
N TYR A 164 -6.04 3.77 -15.35
CA TYR A 164 -7.20 3.03 -14.82
C TYR A 164 -6.83 2.30 -13.53
N ALA A 165 -7.49 2.65 -12.43
CA ALA A 165 -7.48 1.89 -11.19
C ALA A 165 -8.57 0.80 -11.18
N ASN A 166 -8.41 -0.22 -10.35
CA ASN A 166 -9.39 -1.30 -10.13
C ASN A 166 -9.80 -2.04 -11.42
N ARG A 167 -8.90 -2.12 -12.41
CA ARG A 167 -9.09 -2.89 -13.65
C ARG A 167 -8.10 -4.04 -13.67
N ILE A 168 -8.49 -5.16 -14.27
CA ILE A 168 -7.56 -6.27 -14.50
C ILE A 168 -6.45 -5.79 -15.45
N VAL A 169 -5.21 -5.83 -14.97
CA VAL A 169 -4.01 -5.47 -15.74
C VAL A 169 -3.31 -6.70 -16.32
N GLY A 170 -3.73 -7.90 -15.93
CA GLY A 170 -3.16 -9.14 -16.43
C GLY A 170 -3.32 -10.24 -15.39
N GLU A 171 -2.52 -11.27 -15.52
CA GLU A 171 -2.47 -12.37 -14.56
C GLU A 171 -1.06 -12.79 -14.23
N VAL A 172 -0.93 -13.43 -13.08
CA VAL A 172 0.29 -14.07 -12.63
C VAL A 172 0.01 -15.54 -12.35
N THR A 173 0.88 -16.40 -12.85
CA THR A 173 0.78 -17.85 -12.68
C THR A 173 1.97 -18.32 -11.87
N ASP A 174 1.73 -19.23 -10.92
CA ASP A 174 2.79 -19.89 -10.17
C ASP A 174 3.32 -21.06 -11.00
N THR A 175 4.63 -21.10 -11.22
CA THR A 175 5.32 -22.11 -12.05
C THR A 175 6.56 -22.62 -11.33
N ASP A 176 7.16 -23.70 -11.82
CA ASP A 176 8.39 -24.26 -11.25
C ASP A 176 9.58 -23.26 -11.29
N GLN A 177 9.53 -22.23 -12.14
CA GLN A 177 10.55 -21.21 -12.29
C GLN A 177 10.25 -19.93 -11.48
N GLY A 178 9.16 -19.91 -10.72
CA GLY A 178 8.67 -18.75 -9.99
C GLY A 178 7.36 -18.23 -10.56
N TRP A 179 7.14 -16.92 -10.45
CA TRP A 179 5.91 -16.27 -10.88
C TRP A 179 6.04 -15.74 -12.30
N THR A 180 5.16 -16.21 -13.20
CA THR A 180 5.13 -15.77 -14.60
C THR A 180 3.99 -14.76 -14.81
N PRO A 181 4.29 -13.47 -15.04
CA PRO A 181 3.29 -12.48 -15.38
C PRO A 181 2.92 -12.52 -16.86
N THR A 182 1.63 -12.42 -17.17
CA THR A 182 1.12 -12.29 -18.54
C THR A 182 0.20 -11.08 -18.62
N ALA A 183 0.56 -10.12 -19.47
CA ALA A 183 -0.20 -8.90 -19.70
C ALA A 183 -1.14 -9.06 -20.90
N TYR A 184 -2.35 -8.52 -20.80
CA TYR A 184 -3.30 -8.46 -21.93
C TYR A 184 -4.16 -7.21 -21.82
N THR A 185 -4.56 -6.67 -22.97
CA THR A 185 -5.36 -5.43 -23.07
C THR A 185 -6.85 -5.62 -22.79
N ASP A 186 -7.33 -6.84 -23.04
CA ASP A 186 -8.68 -7.28 -22.76
C ASP A 186 -8.62 -8.71 -22.21
N SER A 187 -9.36 -8.96 -21.13
CA SER A 187 -9.59 -10.30 -20.57
C SER A 187 -9.97 -11.36 -21.60
N ARG A 188 -10.64 -10.98 -22.69
CA ARG A 188 -11.01 -11.90 -23.80
C ARG A 188 -9.80 -12.40 -24.59
N HIS A 189 -8.68 -11.67 -24.55
CA HIS A 189 -7.45 -12.01 -25.26
C HIS A 189 -6.48 -12.87 -24.47
N ARG A 190 -6.86 -13.28 -23.26
CA ARG A 190 -6.04 -14.06 -22.34
C ARG A 190 -5.39 -15.30 -22.96
N HIS A 191 -6.09 -15.98 -23.86
CA HIS A 191 -5.59 -17.19 -24.55
C HIS A 191 -5.31 -16.94 -26.04
N GLY A 192 -5.02 -15.69 -26.41
CA GLY A 192 -4.89 -15.26 -27.80
C GLY A 192 -3.55 -14.62 -28.12
N PRO A 193 -3.34 -14.20 -29.38
CA PRO A 193 -2.11 -13.55 -29.84
C PRO A 193 -1.87 -12.15 -29.23
N MET A 194 -2.81 -11.67 -28.41
CA MET A 194 -2.74 -10.42 -27.66
C MET A 194 -2.52 -10.63 -26.15
N ALA A 195 -2.13 -11.84 -25.75
CA ALA A 195 -1.53 -12.12 -24.45
C ALA A 195 0.00 -12.03 -24.59
N TYR A 196 0.62 -11.25 -23.71
CA TYR A 196 2.04 -11.00 -23.74
C TYR A 196 2.72 -11.53 -22.48
N PRO A 197 3.46 -12.65 -22.58
CA PRO A 197 4.23 -13.15 -21.45
C PRO A 197 5.37 -12.17 -21.15
N LEU A 198 5.56 -11.89 -19.87
CA LEU A 198 6.66 -11.09 -19.33
C LEU A 198 7.70 -12.03 -18.69
N PRO A 199 8.94 -11.55 -18.44
CA PRO A 199 9.95 -12.38 -17.81
C PRO A 199 9.50 -12.92 -16.44
N ASP A 200 9.92 -14.14 -16.11
CA ASP A 200 9.65 -14.76 -14.83
C ASP A 200 10.27 -13.97 -13.67
N CYS A 201 9.61 -14.01 -12.52
CA CYS A 201 9.99 -13.26 -11.33
C CYS A 201 10.08 -14.20 -10.13
N ASP A 202 11.06 -13.96 -9.25
CA ASP A 202 11.28 -14.80 -8.06
C ASP A 202 10.13 -14.69 -7.04
N ASP A 203 9.43 -13.56 -7.02
CA ASP A 203 8.34 -13.29 -6.08
C ASP A 203 7.12 -12.64 -6.74
N LEU A 204 5.98 -12.83 -6.08
CA LEU A 204 4.68 -12.38 -6.52
C LEU A 204 4.56 -10.84 -6.59
N PRO A 205 4.96 -10.05 -5.56
CA PRO A 205 5.01 -8.59 -5.68
C PRO A 205 5.77 -8.11 -6.92
N THR A 206 6.94 -8.69 -7.21
CA THR A 206 7.76 -8.36 -8.38
C THR A 206 7.04 -8.68 -9.68
N ALA A 207 6.37 -9.84 -9.77
CA ALA A 207 5.53 -10.17 -10.93
C ALA A 207 4.37 -9.17 -11.14
N CYS A 208 3.72 -8.75 -10.05
CA CYS A 208 2.70 -7.69 -10.11
C CYS A 208 3.27 -6.35 -10.57
N ARG A 209 4.44 -5.95 -10.06
CA ARG A 209 5.13 -4.72 -10.50
C ARG A 209 5.51 -4.79 -11.98
N ALA A 210 5.96 -5.95 -12.48
CA ALA A 210 6.28 -6.14 -13.89
C ALA A 210 5.06 -5.89 -14.80
N LEU A 211 3.87 -6.36 -14.41
CA LEU A 211 2.62 -6.05 -15.13
C LEU A 211 2.32 -4.55 -15.14
N LEU A 212 2.49 -3.87 -14.01
CA LEU A 212 2.22 -2.44 -13.91
C LEU A 212 3.21 -1.61 -14.73
N ARG A 213 4.50 -1.93 -14.69
CA ARG A 213 5.52 -1.27 -15.53
C ARG A 213 5.31 -1.54 -17.02
N TRP A 214 4.82 -2.72 -17.39
CA TRP A 214 4.43 -2.98 -18.77
C TRP A 214 3.30 -2.05 -19.22
N TRP A 215 2.28 -1.87 -18.37
CA TRP A 215 1.19 -0.95 -18.66
C TRP A 215 1.62 0.51 -18.68
N GLN A 216 2.54 0.90 -17.80
CA GLN A 216 3.17 2.23 -17.82
C GLN A 216 3.86 2.47 -19.17
N LEU A 217 4.74 1.54 -19.58
CA LEU A 217 5.43 1.62 -20.86
C LEU A 217 4.44 1.67 -22.02
N ARG A 218 3.35 0.90 -21.94
CA ARG A 218 2.28 0.86 -22.95
C ARG A 218 1.53 2.18 -23.10
N HIS A 219 1.33 2.91 -22.01
CA HIS A 219 0.65 4.20 -22.04
C HIS A 219 1.61 5.38 -22.26
N SER A 220 2.92 5.15 -22.16
CA SER A 220 3.91 6.16 -22.50
C SER A 220 3.94 6.46 -24.00
N ASP A 221 4.36 7.68 -24.36
CA ASP A 221 4.59 8.08 -25.76
C ASP A 221 5.64 7.20 -26.46
N ALA A 222 6.48 6.51 -25.69
CA ALA A 222 7.47 5.57 -26.19
C ALA A 222 6.84 4.27 -26.75
N TRP A 223 5.54 4.02 -26.51
CA TRP A 223 4.95 2.71 -26.82
C TRP A 223 4.83 2.37 -28.30
N ARG A 224 4.56 3.30 -29.22
CA ARG A 224 4.55 3.08 -30.70
C ARG A 224 3.96 1.75 -31.21
N ASN A 225 2.96 1.16 -30.54
CA ASN A 225 2.40 -0.17 -30.86
C ASN A 225 3.42 -1.32 -30.86
N ARG A 226 4.50 -1.21 -30.08
CA ARG A 226 5.48 -2.29 -29.92
C ARG A 226 4.87 -3.49 -29.19
N THR A 227 5.43 -4.67 -29.36
CA THR A 227 5.13 -5.87 -28.56
C THR A 227 6.26 -6.12 -27.56
N PRO A 228 6.07 -6.89 -26.47
CA PRO A 228 7.15 -7.17 -25.52
C PRO A 228 8.40 -7.79 -26.13
N ALA A 229 8.28 -8.56 -27.22
CA ALA A 229 9.41 -9.10 -27.97
C ALA A 229 10.26 -8.02 -28.68
N GLN A 230 9.73 -6.80 -28.81
CA GLN A 230 10.40 -5.65 -29.44
C GLN A 230 10.97 -4.67 -28.41
N LEU A 231 10.95 -5.04 -27.12
CA LEU A 231 11.57 -4.27 -26.06
C LEU A 231 13.08 -4.46 -26.08
N THR A 232 13.80 -3.37 -25.82
CA THR A 232 15.24 -3.42 -25.62
C THR A 232 15.58 -4.22 -24.36
N PRO A 233 16.79 -4.80 -24.26
CA PRO A 233 17.23 -5.48 -23.03
C PRO A 233 17.10 -4.61 -21.78
N THR A 234 17.34 -3.30 -21.90
CA THR A 234 17.18 -2.34 -20.80
C THR A 234 15.72 -2.16 -20.39
N GLU A 235 14.79 -2.07 -21.34
CA GLU A 235 13.35 -2.00 -21.07
C GLU A 235 12.85 -3.30 -20.41
N LEU A 236 13.34 -4.46 -20.87
CA LEU A 236 13.02 -5.76 -20.25
C LEU A 236 13.56 -5.86 -18.81
N ALA A 237 14.80 -5.44 -18.58
CA ALA A 237 15.38 -5.42 -17.23
C ALA A 237 14.62 -4.46 -16.29
N HIS A 238 14.08 -3.37 -16.82
CA HIS A 238 13.27 -2.45 -16.03
C HIS A 238 11.93 -3.06 -15.58
N LEU A 239 11.37 -4.02 -16.31
CA LEU A 239 10.13 -4.68 -15.91
C LEU A 239 10.31 -5.47 -14.61
N THR A 240 11.43 -6.16 -14.44
CA THR A 240 11.68 -7.07 -13.31
C THR A 240 12.41 -6.43 -12.12
N SER A 241 12.74 -5.14 -12.18
CA SER A 241 13.53 -4.44 -11.14
C SER A 241 12.71 -3.87 -9.98
#